data_AF-A0A3D3T633-F1
#
_entry.id   AF-A0A3D3T633-F1
#
_cell.length_a   1.000
_cell.length_b   1.000
_cell.length_c   1.000
_cell.angle_alpha   90.00
_cell.angle_beta   90.00
_cell.angle_gamma   90.00
#
_symmetry.space_group_name_H-M   'P 1'
#
loop_
_entity.id
_entity.type
_entity.pdbx_description
1 polymer ?
#
loop_
_entity_poly.entity_id
_entity_poly.type
_entity_poly.pdbx_seq_one_letter_code
_entity_poly.pdbx_strand_id
1 'polypeptide(L)'
;MINPGLTATDRLVSLMKQNAEARGIEPENWRQLTGDMPFGRPAEPAEVADLAVFLASERAAYMSGTVVTIDGGLSARGKLF
;
A
#
# COMPACT_ATOMS: atom_id res chain seq x y z
N MET A 1 13.61 4.26 7.58
CA MET A 1 12.96 3.02 7.06
C MET A 1 11.58 3.40 6.53
N ILE A 2 11.17 2.87 5.38
CA ILE A 2 9.82 3.09 4.84
C ILE A 2 8.98 1.85 5.13
N ASN A 3 7.82 2.03 5.77
CA ASN A 3 6.88 0.97 6.09
C ASN A 3 5.62 1.14 5.21
N PRO A 4 5.59 0.57 3.99
CA PRO A 4 4.45 0.71 3.10
C PRO A 4 3.30 -0.21 3.52
N GLY A 5 2.07 0.28 3.35
CA GLY A 5 0.87 -0.54 3.38
C GLY A 5 0.72 -1.39 2.10
N LEU A 6 -0.50 -1.90 1.87
CA LEU A 6 -0.81 -2.64 0.64
C LEU A 6 -0.52 -1.74 -0.59
N THR A 7 0.47 -2.14 -1.37
CA THR A 7 0.96 -1.41 -2.55
C THR A 7 0.76 -2.24 -3.80
N ALA A 8 0.25 -1.65 -4.88
CA ALA A 8 -0.12 -2.28 -6.16
C ALA A 8 1.08 -2.76 -7.00
N THR A 9 1.98 -3.49 -6.36
CA THR A 9 3.05 -4.25 -7.00
C THR A 9 2.49 -5.50 -7.69
N ASP A 10 3.22 -6.06 -8.66
CA ASP A 10 2.84 -7.30 -9.34
C ASP A 10 2.54 -8.44 -8.38
N ARG A 11 3.28 -8.50 -7.26
CA ARG A 11 3.06 -9.48 -6.18
C ARG A 11 1.70 -9.28 -5.51
N LEU A 12 1.34 -8.05 -5.15
CA LEU A 12 0.02 -7.79 -4.54
C LEU A 12 -1.09 -8.08 -5.54
N VAL A 13 -0.94 -7.63 -6.79
CA VAL A 13 -1.94 -7.87 -7.84
C VAL A 13 -2.18 -9.36 -8.03
N SER A 14 -1.11 -10.16 -8.11
CA SER A 14 -1.20 -11.62 -8.23
C SER A 14 -1.94 -12.26 -7.04
N LEU A 15 -1.63 -11.84 -5.81
CA LEU A 15 -2.32 -12.32 -4.61
C LEU A 15 -3.80 -11.90 -4.58
N MET A 16 -4.13 -10.69 -5.01
CA MET A 16 -5.51 -10.20 -5.05
C MET A 16 -6.34 -10.93 -6.11
N LYS A 17 -5.75 -11.24 -7.26
CA LYS A 17 -6.37 -12.08 -8.29
C LYS A 17 -6.69 -13.48 -7.76
N GLN A 18 -5.75 -14.12 -7.07
CA GLN A 18 -5.97 -15.42 -6.43
C GLN A 18 -7.07 -15.35 -5.35
N ASN A 19 -7.10 -14.29 -4.56
CA ASN A 19 -8.15 -14.08 -3.55
C ASN A 19 -9.53 -13.83 -4.18
N ALA A 20 -9.58 -13.16 -5.33
CA ALA A 20 -10.82 -12.94 -6.07
C ALA A 20 -11.38 -14.27 -6.58
N GLU A 21 -10.53 -15.10 -7.21
CA GLU A 21 -10.89 -16.43 -7.69
C GLU A 21 -11.43 -17.32 -6.56
N ALA A 22 -10.74 -17.35 -5.41
CA ALA A 22 -11.18 -18.09 -4.21
C ALA A 22 -12.53 -17.62 -3.65
N ARG A 23 -12.97 -16.41 -3.98
CA ARG A 23 -14.27 -15.83 -3.58
C ARG A 23 -15.32 -15.89 -4.70
N GLY A 24 -15.05 -16.57 -5.81
CA GLY A 24 -15.96 -16.67 -6.95
C GLY A 24 -16.08 -15.38 -7.77
N ILE A 25 -15.10 -14.48 -7.67
CA ILE A 25 -15.01 -13.25 -8.43
C ILE A 25 -14.00 -13.48 -9.57
N GLU A 26 -14.33 -13.05 -10.80
CA GLU A 26 -13.38 -13.05 -11.92
C GLU A 26 -12.05 -12.39 -11.51
N PRO A 27 -10.88 -13.01 -11.73
CA PRO A 27 -9.59 -12.50 -11.25
C PRO A 27 -9.32 -11.04 -11.63
N GLU A 28 -9.67 -10.64 -12.85
CA GLU A 28 -9.50 -9.27 -13.35
C GLU A 28 -10.32 -8.23 -12.56
N ASN A 29 -11.37 -8.67 -11.86
CA ASN A 29 -12.22 -7.86 -11.01
C ASN A 29 -11.73 -7.80 -9.54
N TRP A 30 -10.49 -8.20 -9.24
CA TRP A 30 -9.92 -8.20 -7.89
C TRP A 30 -10.04 -6.87 -7.14
N ARG A 31 -10.12 -5.73 -7.85
CA ARG A 31 -10.34 -4.40 -7.24
C ARG A 31 -11.65 -4.32 -6.44
N GLN A 32 -12.62 -5.19 -6.68
CA GLN A 32 -13.82 -5.28 -5.84
C GLN A 32 -13.49 -5.61 -4.38
N LEU A 33 -12.31 -6.20 -4.11
CA LEU A 33 -11.85 -6.55 -2.77
C LEU A 33 -11.19 -5.39 -2.00
N THR A 34 -11.02 -4.22 -2.61
CA THR A 34 -10.26 -3.10 -2.00
C THR A 34 -11.14 -2.11 -1.25
N GLY A 35 -12.46 -2.34 -1.18
CA GLY A 35 -13.42 -1.40 -0.57
C GLY A 35 -13.13 -1.04 0.88
N ASP A 36 -12.62 -1.99 1.67
CA ASP A 36 -12.27 -1.77 3.08
C ASP A 36 -10.91 -1.09 3.28
N MET A 37 -10.12 -0.96 2.21
CA MET A 37 -8.83 -0.27 2.29
C MET A 37 -9.04 1.24 2.44
N PRO A 38 -8.12 1.95 3.13
CA PRO A 38 -8.12 3.40 3.07
C PRO A 38 -8.08 3.89 1.62
N PHE A 39 -8.92 4.87 1.30
CA PHE A 39 -9.14 5.38 -0.06
C PHE A 39 -9.71 4.37 -1.07
N GLY A 40 -10.16 3.19 -0.63
CA GLY A 40 -10.78 2.17 -1.49
C GLY A 40 -9.81 1.52 -2.48
N ARG A 41 -8.49 1.66 -2.28
CA ARG A 41 -7.45 1.13 -3.17
C ARG A 41 -6.14 0.86 -2.41
N PRO A 42 -5.26 0.00 -2.94
CA PRO A 42 -3.86 0.00 -2.52
C PRO A 42 -3.16 1.30 -2.90
N ALA A 43 -2.02 1.57 -2.26
CA ALA A 43 -1.09 2.59 -2.70
C ALA A 43 -0.51 2.23 -4.08
N GLU A 44 -0.23 3.23 -4.90
CA GLU A 44 0.53 3.07 -6.13
C GLU A 44 2.03 3.00 -5.80
N PRO A 45 2.84 2.18 -6.52
CA PRO A 45 4.28 2.14 -6.31
C PRO A 45 4.96 3.52 -6.40
N ALA A 46 4.44 4.39 -7.26
CA ALA A 46 4.94 5.77 -7.41
C ALA A 46 4.78 6.60 -6.12
N GLU A 47 3.69 6.41 -5.36
CA GLU A 47 3.47 7.14 -4.10
C GLU A 47 4.51 6.74 -3.03
N VAL A 48 4.91 5.47 -2.99
CA VAL A 48 5.99 4.98 -2.12
C VAL A 48 7.35 5.48 -2.60
N ALA A 49 7.57 5.52 -3.92
CA ALA A 49 8.79 6.04 -4.52
C ALA A 49 8.97 7.54 -4.25
N ASP A 50 7.92 8.34 -4.34
CA ASP A 50 7.96 9.78 -4.05
C ASP A 50 8.39 10.04 -2.61
N LEU A 51 7.88 9.26 -1.64
CA LEU A 51 8.35 9.33 -0.26
C LEU A 51 9.82 8.94 -0.14
N ALA A 52 10.24 7.88 -0.83
CA ALA A 52 11.64 7.45 -0.82
C ALA A 52 12.58 8.53 -1.36
N VAL A 53 12.21 9.17 -2.47
CA VAL A 53 12.96 10.27 -3.09
C VAL A 53 13.00 11.49 -2.16
N PHE A 54 11.89 11.83 -1.50
CA PHE A 54 11.86 12.91 -0.51
C PHE A 54 12.84 12.63 0.64
N LEU A 55 12.78 11.43 1.23
CA LEU A 55 13.65 11.03 2.35
C LEU A 55 15.13 10.96 1.96
N ALA A 56 15.43 10.70 0.69
CA ALA A 56 16.79 10.70 0.16
C ALA A 56 17.30 12.12 -0.21
N SER A 57 16.43 13.13 -0.16
CA SER A 57 16.78 14.50 -0.58
C SER A 57 17.27 15.37 0.58
N GLU A 58 17.94 16.48 0.25
CA GLU A 58 18.35 17.53 1.20
C GLU A 58 17.18 18.10 2.03
N ARG A 59 15.94 17.96 1.54
CA ARG A 59 14.75 18.43 2.28
C ARG A 59 14.50 17.63 3.56
N ALA A 60 15.03 16.42 3.66
CA ALA A 60 14.92 15.55 4.81
C ALA A 60 16.20 15.55 5.69
N ALA A 61 17.09 16.54 5.54
CA ALA A 61 18.42 16.55 6.17
C ALA A 61 18.44 16.39 7.71
N TYR A 62 17.33 16.70 8.39
CA TYR A 62 17.20 16.57 9.85
C TYR A 62 16.35 15.36 10.29
N MET A 63 15.99 14.48 9.37
CA MET A 63 15.23 13.26 9.65
C MET A 63 16.20 12.08 9.77
N SER A 64 16.29 11.47 10.95
CA SER A 64 17.09 10.26 11.17
C SER A 64 16.46 9.38 12.25
N GLY A 65 16.78 8.09 12.24
CA GLY A 65 16.34 7.13 13.26
C GLY A 65 14.84 6.80 13.28
N THR A 66 14.08 7.22 12.27
CA THR A 66 12.62 7.04 12.23
C THR A 66 12.14 6.03 11.18
N VAL A 67 10.98 5.43 11.47
CA VAL A 67 10.19 4.63 10.53
C VAL A 67 9.05 5.50 10.03
N VAL A 68 8.97 5.70 8.71
CA VAL A 68 7.88 6.45 8.08
C VAL A 68 6.89 5.46 7.49
N THR A 69 5.68 5.42 8.05
CA THR A 69 4.59 4.57 7.57
C THR A 69 3.79 5.29 6.47
N ILE A 70 3.59 4.62 5.35
CA ILE A 70 2.77 5.08 4.22
C ILE A 70 1.73 4.01 3.87
N ASP A 71 0.59 4.05 4.54
CA ASP A 71 -0.42 2.98 4.49
C ASP A 71 -1.87 3.50 4.42
N GLY A 72 -2.04 4.78 4.08
CA GLY A 72 -3.35 5.44 4.06
C GLY A 72 -4.03 5.55 5.43
N GLY A 73 -3.29 5.39 6.53
CA GLY A 73 -3.83 5.42 7.89
C GLY A 73 -4.38 4.08 8.37
N LEU A 74 -4.06 2.98 7.67
CA LEU A 74 -4.48 1.64 8.09
C LEU A 74 -3.98 1.28 9.50
N SER A 75 -2.71 1.57 9.78
CA SER A 75 -2.12 1.40 11.12
C SER A 75 -2.79 2.23 12.21
N ALA A 76 -3.43 3.35 11.86
CA ALA A 76 -4.09 4.23 12.81
C ALA A 76 -5.56 3.86 13.07
N ARG A 77 -6.26 3.23 12.11
CA ARG A 77 -7.69 2.84 12.26
C ARG A 77 -7.91 1.51 12.98
N GLY A 78 -6.89 0.65 13.07
CA GLY A 78 -7.05 -0.74 13.50
C GLY A 78 -7.31 -1.70 12.34
N LYS A 79 -7.23 -3.02 12.60
CA LYS A 79 -6.97 -4.07 11.61
C LYS A 79 -7.96 -4.11 10.44
N LEU A 80 -7.42 -4.19 9.21
CA LEU A 80 -8.01 -5.00 8.14
C LEU A 80 -7.77 -6.45 8.58
N PHE A 81 -8.82 -7.23 8.81
CA PHE A 81 -8.85 -8.62 9.32
C PHE A 81 -8.78 -8.79 10.85
#